data_AF-A0A416WF76-F1
#
_entry.id   AF-A0A416WF76-F1
#
_cell.length_a   1.000
_cell.length_b   1.000
_cell.length_c   1.000
_cell.angle_alpha   90.00
_cell.angle_beta   90.00
_cell.angle_gamma   90.00
#
_symmetry.space_group_name_H-M   'P 1'
#
loop_
_entity.id
_entity.type
_entity.pdbx_description
1 polymer ?
#
loop_
_entity_poly.entity_id
_entity_poly.type
_entity_poly.pdbx_seq_one_letter_code
_entity_poly.pdbx_strand_id
1 'polypeptide(L)'
;MFLRKWVGFPGNDFKRIKTMKKHLVTLLLVPLFASCSTDNSYLSVSPDIQATGNDVTSTLVADLSAYGITSPSKITKHGDILAVGLRNKLTNVNLVNLSTRSSQDWLPLGDGTNEAYTVDNLSVNSQGEISAFDFETGKLHRYNPSGVSRGSTTPPLALTNDAIHLSAVQGDNFVISTGLYEQGRYRYYSLEDDSESYFIDYPVHPGYPDLSPYSTSVLWASTVLCLRPDNKAFVCTDIRSGQIDICRIEGKTITLTCRHCYYYPHVDARNEGAVRVAYYADNITGFQDVAVSNDRIFVLYSGKTYKAERQKIANCPTLLVFDWDGTLLETRTIPQMATYISYDLEENALYGTTPDAKLVRYDI
;
A
#
# COMPACT_ATOMS: atom_id res chain seq x y z
N MET A 1 -12.63 5.39 -5.69
CA MET A 1 -13.71 6.38 -5.41
C MET A 1 -13.57 7.04 -4.03
N PHE A 2 -12.82 6.44 -3.08
CA PHE A 2 -12.56 6.99 -1.73
C PHE A 2 -11.56 8.16 -1.65
N LEU A 3 -10.56 8.23 -2.56
CA LEU A 3 -9.58 9.34 -2.57
C LEU A 3 -10.24 10.72 -2.61
N ARG A 4 -11.41 10.87 -3.24
CA ARG A 4 -12.11 12.17 -3.30
C ARG A 4 -12.80 12.60 -2.00
N LYS A 5 -13.10 11.67 -1.09
CA LYS A 5 -13.90 11.98 0.11
C LYS A 5 -13.05 12.51 1.27
N TRP A 6 -11.76 12.17 1.33
CA TRP A 6 -10.86 12.54 2.43
C TRP A 6 -9.48 13.09 1.98
N VAL A 7 -9.11 12.93 0.70
CA VAL A 7 -7.81 13.35 0.14
C VAL A 7 -8.02 14.20 -1.12
N GLY A 8 -8.26 15.50 -0.92
CA GLY A 8 -8.52 16.42 -2.03
C GLY A 8 -7.26 16.76 -2.84
N PHE A 9 -7.36 16.71 -4.18
CA PHE A 9 -6.44 17.40 -5.10
C PHE A 9 -6.96 18.83 -5.33
N PRO A 10 -6.13 19.89 -5.20
CA PRO A 10 -6.58 21.25 -5.46
C PRO A 10 -6.78 21.50 -6.97
N GLY A 11 -8.00 21.84 -7.36
CA GLY A 11 -8.35 22.44 -8.64
C GLY A 11 -8.09 23.95 -8.63
N ASN A 12 -7.57 24.46 -9.74
CA ASN A 12 -7.21 25.86 -9.97
C ASN A 12 -8.43 26.80 -9.87
N ASP A 13 -8.35 27.81 -9.00
CA ASP A 13 -9.16 29.04 -9.13
C ASP A 13 -8.28 30.27 -8.85
N PHE A 14 -7.63 30.76 -9.90
CA PHE A 14 -6.95 32.06 -9.91
C PHE A 14 -7.96 33.13 -10.35
N LYS A 15 -8.44 33.97 -9.42
CA LYS A 15 -9.17 35.20 -9.76
C LYS A 15 -8.23 36.40 -9.81
N ARG A 16 -8.26 37.06 -10.98
CA ARG A 16 -7.62 38.34 -11.33
C ARG A 16 -7.86 39.44 -10.29
N ILE A 17 -6.80 40.13 -9.87
CA ILE A 17 -6.86 41.45 -9.24
C ILE A 17 -6.40 42.50 -10.25
N LYS A 18 -7.18 43.59 -10.34
CA LYS A 18 -7.05 44.71 -11.28
C LYS A 18 -6.01 45.72 -10.76
N THR A 19 -5.17 46.21 -11.66
CA THR A 19 -4.16 47.27 -11.48
C THR A 19 -4.74 48.64 -11.10
N MET A 20 -4.05 49.37 -10.22
CA MET A 20 -3.96 50.85 -10.22
C MET A 20 -2.52 51.29 -9.88
N LYS A 21 -2.08 52.40 -10.49
CA LYS A 21 -0.68 52.84 -10.64
C LYS A 21 -0.32 53.99 -9.68
N LYS A 22 0.96 53.97 -9.25
CA LYS A 22 1.88 55.07 -8.84
C LYS A 22 1.69 55.69 -7.44
N HIS A 23 2.72 55.61 -6.59
CA HIS A 23 3.81 56.60 -6.52
C HIS A 23 5.04 56.02 -5.78
N LEU A 24 6.22 56.45 -6.23
CA LEU A 24 7.56 55.98 -5.87
C LEU A 24 8.12 56.86 -4.73
N VAL A 25 8.46 56.27 -3.59
CA VAL A 25 9.39 56.86 -2.60
C VAL A 25 10.36 55.76 -2.19
N THR A 26 11.60 55.88 -2.63
CA THR A 26 12.68 54.93 -2.38
C THR A 26 13.31 55.25 -1.03
N LEU A 27 12.97 54.48 0.01
CA LEU A 27 13.73 54.43 1.25
C LEU A 27 14.51 53.11 1.25
N LEU A 28 15.84 53.19 1.18
CA LEU A 28 16.76 52.06 1.28
C LEU A 28 16.75 51.52 2.72
N LEU A 29 15.80 50.62 3.00
CA LEU A 29 15.86 49.68 4.12
C LEU A 29 16.50 48.40 3.59
N VAL A 30 17.71 48.09 4.05
CA VAL A 30 18.31 46.77 3.88
C VAL A 30 17.47 45.79 4.68
N PRO A 31 16.69 44.89 4.06
CA PRO A 31 16.04 43.83 4.81
C PRO A 31 17.13 42.79 5.07
N LEU A 32 17.50 42.60 6.33
CA LEU A 32 18.07 41.35 6.77
C LEU A 32 16.99 40.28 6.52
N PHE A 33 17.02 39.67 5.34
CA PHE A 33 16.28 38.45 5.06
C PHE A 33 16.91 37.33 5.89
N ALA A 34 16.63 37.32 7.18
CA ALA A 34 16.53 36.07 7.91
C ALA A 34 15.28 35.38 7.35
N SER A 35 15.43 34.75 6.18
CA SER A 35 14.52 33.69 5.79
C SER A 35 14.64 32.65 6.90
N CYS A 36 13.64 32.57 7.78
CA CYS A 36 13.32 31.30 8.41
C CYS A 36 13.05 30.35 7.24
N SER A 37 14.08 29.70 6.70
CA SER A 37 13.85 28.58 5.82
C SER A 37 13.14 27.57 6.71
N THR A 38 11.86 27.34 6.46
CA THR A 38 11.17 26.18 6.98
C THR A 38 12.05 24.99 6.62
N ASP A 39 12.62 24.34 7.63
CA ASP A 39 13.52 23.21 7.42
C ASP A 39 12.68 22.05 6.87
N ASN A 40 12.71 21.93 5.53
CA ASN A 40 11.99 20.89 4.80
C ASN A 40 12.92 19.72 4.45
N SER A 41 14.04 19.56 5.16
CA SER A 41 14.98 18.45 4.96
C SER A 41 14.29 17.08 5.06
N TYR A 42 13.24 16.96 5.87
CA TYR A 42 12.42 15.76 6.04
C TYR A 42 11.67 15.29 4.79
N LEU A 43 11.59 16.12 3.74
CA LEU A 43 11.04 15.75 2.42
C LEU A 43 12.09 15.15 1.48
N SER A 44 13.38 15.23 1.83
CA SER A 44 14.48 14.78 0.98
C SER A 44 14.63 13.27 1.06
N VAL A 45 14.73 12.62 -0.11
CA VAL A 45 14.89 11.17 -0.20
C VAL A 45 16.31 10.77 0.20
N SER A 46 16.44 9.80 1.11
CA SER A 46 17.74 9.21 1.43
C SER A 46 18.43 8.61 0.18
N PRO A 47 19.75 8.81 0.00
CA PRO A 47 20.53 8.13 -1.03
C PRO A 47 20.48 6.59 -0.91
N ASP A 48 20.23 6.04 0.28
CA ASP A 48 20.31 4.60 0.55
C ASP A 48 19.33 3.76 -0.29
N ILE A 49 18.18 4.34 -0.65
CA ILE A 49 17.14 3.66 -1.44
C ILE A 49 17.23 3.94 -2.95
N GLN A 50 18.31 4.59 -3.40
CA GLN A 50 18.58 4.77 -4.82
C GLN A 50 19.19 3.49 -5.41
N ALA A 51 18.73 3.10 -6.60
CA ALA A 51 19.19 1.87 -7.24
C ALA A 51 20.66 1.93 -7.63
N THR A 52 21.38 0.84 -7.37
CA THR A 52 22.81 0.70 -7.63
C THR A 52 23.06 -0.35 -8.71
N GLY A 53 22.72 -0.04 -9.96
CA GLY A 53 23.23 -0.72 -11.16
C GLY A 53 22.99 -2.24 -11.32
N ASN A 54 22.28 -2.90 -10.39
CA ASN A 54 21.97 -4.32 -10.44
C ASN A 54 20.61 -4.53 -11.09
N ASP A 55 20.62 -4.68 -12.41
CA ASP A 55 19.41 -4.94 -13.20
C ASP A 55 18.89 -6.35 -12.95
N VAL A 56 17.60 -6.46 -12.63
CA VAL A 56 16.88 -7.73 -12.51
C VAL A 56 16.22 -8.06 -13.83
N THR A 57 16.60 -9.17 -14.44
CA THR A 57 15.92 -9.69 -15.63
C THR A 57 14.57 -10.26 -15.26
N SER A 58 13.67 -10.30 -16.25
CA SER A 58 12.37 -10.92 -16.07
C SER A 58 11.96 -11.72 -17.29
N THR A 59 11.14 -12.74 -17.04
CA THR A 59 10.58 -13.62 -18.07
C THR A 59 9.07 -13.42 -18.14
N LEU A 60 8.53 -13.34 -19.36
CA LEU A 60 7.09 -13.24 -19.57
C LEU A 60 6.42 -14.55 -19.19
N VAL A 61 5.40 -14.46 -18.33
CA VAL A 61 4.61 -15.61 -17.87
C VAL A 61 3.27 -15.64 -18.61
N ALA A 62 2.56 -14.52 -18.62
CA ALA A 62 1.26 -14.40 -19.28
C ALA A 62 0.96 -12.95 -19.69
N ASP A 63 0.19 -12.80 -20.76
CA ASP A 63 -0.46 -11.53 -21.10
C ASP A 63 -1.86 -11.53 -20.46
N LEU A 64 -2.10 -10.65 -19.47
CA LEU A 64 -3.35 -10.66 -18.72
C LEU A 64 -4.54 -10.18 -19.57
N SER A 65 -4.28 -9.48 -20.69
CA SER A 65 -5.34 -9.06 -21.61
C SER A 65 -6.07 -10.24 -22.26
N ALA A 66 -5.40 -11.40 -22.37
CA ALA A 66 -6.02 -12.65 -22.81
C ALA A 66 -7.15 -13.14 -21.88
N TYR A 67 -7.17 -12.68 -20.63
CA TYR A 67 -8.20 -12.95 -19.63
C TYR A 67 -9.17 -11.77 -19.44
N GLY A 68 -9.11 -10.75 -20.32
CA GLY A 68 -9.92 -9.53 -20.20
C GLY A 68 -9.40 -8.52 -19.18
N ILE A 69 -8.19 -8.71 -18.65
CA ILE A 69 -7.57 -7.86 -17.63
C ILE A 69 -6.60 -6.88 -18.30
N THR A 70 -6.96 -5.60 -18.33
CA THR A 70 -6.13 -4.54 -18.96
C THR A 70 -5.50 -3.58 -17.97
N SER A 71 -5.93 -3.61 -16.72
CA SER A 71 -5.50 -2.66 -15.68
C SER A 71 -5.60 -3.33 -14.31
N PRO A 72 -4.66 -4.25 -13.99
CA PRO A 72 -4.60 -4.83 -12.65
C PRO A 72 -4.41 -3.73 -11.60
N SER A 73 -5.00 -3.90 -10.42
CA SER A 73 -4.87 -2.96 -9.31
C SER A 73 -4.20 -3.55 -8.07
N LYS A 74 -3.98 -4.87 -8.06
CA LYS A 74 -3.19 -5.63 -7.11
C LYS A 74 -3.07 -7.07 -7.62
N ILE A 75 -2.06 -7.82 -7.19
CA ILE A 75 -1.98 -9.26 -7.45
C ILE A 75 -1.63 -10.03 -6.17
N THR A 76 -2.07 -11.28 -6.09
CA THR A 76 -1.44 -12.29 -5.25
C THR A 76 -1.45 -13.63 -5.99
N LYS A 77 -0.43 -14.47 -5.79
CA LYS A 77 -0.30 -15.76 -6.47
C LYS A 77 -0.08 -16.88 -5.44
N HIS A 78 -0.69 -18.03 -5.69
CA HIS A 78 -0.41 -19.28 -4.98
C HIS A 78 -0.47 -20.43 -5.99
N GLY A 79 0.69 -21.02 -6.30
CA GLY A 79 0.81 -22.03 -7.34
C GLY A 79 0.23 -21.53 -8.67
N ASP A 80 -0.57 -22.34 -9.35
CA ASP A 80 -1.17 -21.97 -10.64
C ASP A 80 -2.24 -20.87 -10.56
N ILE A 81 -2.71 -20.48 -9.38
CA ILE A 81 -3.77 -19.48 -9.22
C ILE A 81 -3.18 -18.10 -8.96
N LEU A 82 -3.51 -17.17 -9.86
CA LEU A 82 -3.26 -15.75 -9.73
C LEU A 82 -4.58 -15.02 -9.46
N ALA A 83 -4.72 -14.41 -8.29
CA ALA A 83 -5.79 -13.47 -8.01
C ALA A 83 -5.36 -12.06 -8.43
N VAL A 84 -6.18 -11.41 -9.25
CA VAL A 84 -5.93 -10.07 -9.78
C VAL A 84 -7.04 -9.13 -9.36
N GLY A 85 -6.70 -8.10 -8.59
CA GLY A 85 -7.62 -7.02 -8.23
C GLY A 85 -7.93 -6.15 -9.44
N LEU A 86 -9.19 -5.71 -9.54
CA LEU A 86 -9.71 -4.87 -10.61
C LEU A 86 -10.37 -3.62 -10.03
N ARG A 87 -10.22 -2.48 -10.71
CA ARG A 87 -10.88 -1.22 -10.36
C ARG A 87 -11.90 -0.81 -11.41
N ASN A 88 -13.03 -0.27 -10.95
CA ASN A 88 -14.11 0.26 -11.79
C ASN A 88 -14.71 -0.79 -12.77
N LYS A 89 -14.84 -2.03 -12.32
CA LYS A 89 -15.45 -3.15 -13.05
C LYS A 89 -16.65 -3.68 -12.24
N LEU A 90 -17.46 -4.55 -12.86
CA LEU A 90 -18.58 -5.23 -12.18
C LEU A 90 -18.13 -6.33 -11.21
N THR A 91 -16.83 -6.67 -11.22
CA THR A 91 -16.18 -7.59 -10.30
C THR A 91 -14.91 -6.96 -9.75
N ASN A 92 -14.56 -7.29 -8.51
CA ASN A 92 -13.41 -6.73 -7.81
C ASN A 92 -12.16 -7.59 -7.98
N VAL A 93 -12.30 -8.90 -8.17
CA VAL A 93 -11.18 -9.83 -8.34
C VAL A 93 -11.45 -10.78 -9.49
N ASN A 94 -10.40 -11.11 -10.25
CA ASN A 94 -10.43 -12.19 -11.22
C ASN A 94 -9.39 -13.24 -10.81
N LEU A 95 -9.82 -14.50 -10.74
CA LEU A 95 -8.97 -15.65 -10.44
C LEU A 95 -8.56 -16.28 -11.76
N VAL A 96 -7.27 -16.18 -12.09
CA VAL A 96 -6.67 -16.74 -13.29
C VAL A 96 -5.96 -18.03 -12.93
N ASN A 97 -6.33 -19.13 -13.58
CA ASN A 97 -5.55 -20.36 -13.54
C ASN A 97 -4.56 -20.35 -14.72
N LEU A 98 -3.28 -20.27 -14.39
CA LEU A 98 -2.20 -20.14 -15.37
C LEU A 98 -1.94 -21.43 -16.15
N SER A 99 -2.16 -22.61 -15.55
CA SER A 99 -1.94 -23.90 -16.21
C SER A 99 -3.07 -24.28 -17.16
N THR A 100 -4.32 -24.08 -16.77
CA THR A 100 -5.49 -24.35 -17.63
C THR A 100 -5.82 -23.19 -18.58
N ARG A 101 -5.22 -22.02 -18.36
CA ARG A 101 -5.52 -20.76 -19.07
C ARG A 101 -7.00 -20.37 -19.00
N SER A 102 -7.66 -20.67 -17.88
CA SER A 102 -9.02 -20.22 -17.60
C SER A 102 -9.03 -19.08 -16.59
N SER A 103 -10.10 -18.30 -16.59
CA SER A 103 -10.35 -17.32 -15.54
C SER A 103 -11.78 -17.39 -15.00
N GLN A 104 -11.95 -16.93 -13.77
CA GLN A 104 -13.23 -16.84 -13.08
C GLN A 104 -13.33 -15.53 -12.33
N ASP A 105 -14.48 -14.86 -12.43
CA ASP A 105 -14.77 -13.68 -11.61
C ASP A 105 -15.02 -14.08 -10.15
N TRP A 106 -14.43 -13.31 -9.23
CA TRP A 106 -14.61 -13.45 -7.79
C TRP A 106 -14.92 -12.09 -7.18
N LEU A 107 -15.90 -12.04 -6.28
CA LEU A 107 -16.38 -10.83 -5.61
C LEU A 107 -16.99 -9.81 -6.60
N PRO A 108 -18.15 -10.14 -7.22
CA PRO A 108 -18.96 -9.15 -7.92
C PRO A 108 -19.31 -7.97 -7.00
N LEU A 109 -19.65 -6.84 -7.62
CA LEU A 109 -20.02 -5.62 -6.91
C LEU A 109 -21.34 -5.81 -6.13
N GLY A 110 -21.31 -5.65 -4.81
CA GLY A 110 -22.50 -5.75 -3.96
C GLY A 110 -22.17 -5.95 -2.47
N ASP A 111 -23.19 -6.25 -1.66
CA ASP A 111 -23.09 -6.39 -0.20
C ASP A 111 -23.36 -7.82 0.30
N GLY A 112 -23.64 -8.77 -0.60
CA GLY A 112 -23.86 -10.17 -0.27
C GLY A 112 -22.65 -10.88 0.36
N THR A 113 -22.81 -12.16 0.67
CA THR A 113 -21.77 -12.96 1.34
C THR A 113 -20.48 -13.09 0.51
N ASN A 114 -20.61 -13.15 -0.81
CA ASN A 114 -19.49 -13.28 -1.75
C ASN A 114 -19.43 -12.10 -2.73
N GLU A 115 -19.81 -10.92 -2.25
CA GLU A 115 -19.78 -9.66 -3.00
C GLU A 115 -18.95 -8.63 -2.21
N ALA A 116 -18.34 -7.68 -2.92
CA ALA A 116 -17.50 -6.65 -2.30
C ALA A 116 -17.70 -5.30 -3.00
N TYR A 117 -17.41 -4.19 -2.31
CA TYR A 117 -17.44 -2.87 -2.94
C TYR A 117 -16.07 -2.41 -3.42
N THR A 118 -15.02 -2.62 -2.65
CA THR A 118 -13.66 -2.28 -3.07
C THR A 118 -12.63 -3.13 -2.36
N VAL A 119 -11.90 -3.94 -3.13
CA VAL A 119 -10.79 -4.74 -2.63
C VAL A 119 -9.48 -3.94 -2.70
N ASP A 120 -8.93 -3.61 -1.53
CA ASP A 120 -7.67 -2.86 -1.41
C ASP A 120 -6.46 -3.74 -1.03
N ASN A 121 -6.70 -4.89 -0.40
CA ASN A 121 -5.65 -5.87 -0.10
C ASN A 121 -5.98 -7.26 -0.64
N LEU A 122 -4.98 -7.91 -1.22
CA LEU A 122 -4.97 -9.32 -1.58
C LEU A 122 -3.77 -9.96 -0.88
N SER A 123 -3.95 -11.12 -0.29
CA SER A 123 -2.87 -11.86 0.36
C SER A 123 -3.09 -13.37 0.28
N VAL A 124 -2.03 -14.13 0.53
CA VAL A 124 -2.06 -15.58 0.68
C VAL A 124 -1.54 -15.91 2.07
N ASN A 125 -2.25 -16.76 2.81
CA ASN A 125 -1.78 -17.22 4.13
C ASN A 125 -0.88 -18.46 4.02
N SER A 126 -0.38 -18.93 5.17
CA SER A 126 0.52 -20.10 5.27
C SER A 126 -0.06 -21.39 4.66
N GLN A 127 -1.39 -21.48 4.55
CA GLN A 127 -2.14 -22.64 4.07
C GLN A 127 -2.50 -22.54 2.58
N GLY A 128 -2.07 -21.47 1.89
CA GLY A 128 -2.39 -21.23 0.48
C GLY A 128 -3.78 -20.63 0.25
N GLU A 129 -4.51 -20.23 1.31
CA GLU A 129 -5.80 -19.56 1.17
C GLU A 129 -5.57 -18.11 0.71
N ILE A 130 -6.23 -17.72 -0.37
CA ILE A 130 -6.25 -16.36 -0.90
C ILE A 130 -7.31 -15.58 -0.12
N SER A 131 -6.95 -14.40 0.38
CA SER A 131 -7.87 -13.48 1.03
C SER A 131 -7.94 -12.13 0.31
N ALA A 132 -9.13 -11.55 0.27
CA ALA A 132 -9.42 -10.25 -0.30
C ALA A 132 -10.16 -9.38 0.72
N PHE A 133 -9.57 -8.25 1.08
CA PHE A 133 -10.14 -7.35 2.08
C PHE A 133 -10.99 -6.25 1.43
N ASP A 134 -12.29 -6.23 1.74
CA ASP A 134 -13.23 -5.19 1.35
C ASP A 134 -13.30 -4.11 2.44
N PHE A 135 -12.64 -2.99 2.21
CA PHE A 135 -12.52 -1.95 3.24
C PHE A 135 -13.84 -1.22 3.51
N GLU A 136 -14.77 -1.19 2.55
CA GLU A 136 -16.06 -0.51 2.70
C GLU A 136 -16.99 -1.28 3.65
N THR A 137 -16.89 -2.61 3.68
CA THR A 137 -17.74 -3.48 4.53
C THR A 137 -16.99 -4.06 5.73
N GLY A 138 -15.66 -3.95 5.78
CA GLY A 138 -14.84 -4.58 6.80
C GLY A 138 -14.79 -6.12 6.68
N LYS A 139 -15.17 -6.68 5.53
CA LYS A 139 -15.16 -8.13 5.28
C LYS A 139 -13.83 -8.58 4.70
N LEU A 140 -13.28 -9.64 5.27
CA LEU A 140 -12.18 -10.40 4.68
C LEU A 140 -12.74 -11.63 3.98
N HIS A 141 -12.84 -11.57 2.66
CA HIS A 141 -13.28 -12.68 1.82
C HIS A 141 -12.15 -13.68 1.62
N ARG A 142 -12.49 -14.97 1.50
CA ARG A 142 -11.53 -16.07 1.53
C ARG A 142 -11.82 -17.10 0.44
N TYR A 143 -10.77 -17.57 -0.21
CA TYR A 143 -10.82 -18.53 -1.30
C TYR A 143 -9.69 -19.54 -1.12
N ASN A 144 -10.03 -20.83 -1.06
CA ASN A 144 -9.09 -21.93 -0.99
C ASN A 144 -8.89 -22.56 -2.38
N PRO A 145 -7.74 -22.32 -3.05
CA PRO A 145 -7.42 -22.89 -4.36
C PRO A 145 -7.45 -24.42 -4.42
N SER A 146 -7.17 -25.08 -3.30
CA SER A 146 -7.06 -26.53 -3.17
C SER A 146 -8.36 -27.22 -2.73
N GLY A 147 -9.47 -26.46 -2.60
CA GLY A 147 -10.75 -26.97 -2.14
C GLY A 147 -11.37 -28.02 -3.08
N VAL A 148 -11.49 -29.27 -2.62
CA VAL A 148 -11.94 -30.44 -3.40
C VAL A 148 -13.47 -30.52 -3.61
N SER A 149 -14.27 -29.62 -3.02
CA SER A 149 -15.75 -29.64 -3.16
C SER A 149 -16.29 -28.34 -3.74
N ARG A 150 -17.53 -28.35 -4.25
CA ARG A 150 -18.24 -27.29 -5.04
C ARG A 150 -18.40 -25.91 -4.37
N GLY A 151 -17.56 -25.55 -3.41
CA GLY A 151 -17.37 -24.19 -2.92
C GLY A 151 -15.94 -24.01 -2.45
N SER A 152 -15.04 -23.57 -3.34
CA SER A 152 -13.70 -23.10 -2.98
C SER A 152 -13.73 -21.78 -2.19
N THR A 153 -14.89 -21.14 -2.09
CA THR A 153 -15.14 -19.96 -1.25
C THR A 153 -15.38 -20.35 0.20
N THR A 154 -14.49 -19.93 1.09
CA THR A 154 -14.66 -19.99 2.54
C THR A 154 -15.54 -18.81 2.99
N PRO A 155 -16.41 -18.94 4.02
CA PRO A 155 -17.20 -17.81 4.51
C PRO A 155 -16.32 -16.60 4.85
N PRO A 156 -16.74 -15.36 4.54
CA PRO A 156 -15.95 -14.18 4.89
C PRO A 156 -15.86 -14.01 6.41
N LEU A 157 -14.75 -13.42 6.87
CA LEU A 157 -14.62 -12.96 8.25
C LEU A 157 -15.04 -11.49 8.31
N ALA A 158 -16.02 -11.15 9.13
CA ALA A 158 -16.32 -9.75 9.43
C ALA A 158 -15.35 -9.26 10.50
N LEU A 159 -14.60 -8.20 10.21
CA LEU A 159 -13.84 -7.50 11.24
C LEU A 159 -14.85 -6.64 12.00
N THR A 160 -15.32 -7.18 13.13
CA THR A 160 -16.38 -6.60 13.93
C THR A 160 -15.84 -5.46 14.79
N ASN A 161 -16.41 -4.26 14.59
CA ASN A 161 -16.50 -3.11 15.48
C ASN A 161 -16.89 -1.88 14.63
N ASP A 162 -17.05 -0.72 15.26
CA ASP A 162 -17.32 0.54 14.53
C ASP A 162 -16.05 1.18 13.94
N ALA A 163 -14.89 0.49 13.99
CA ALA A 163 -13.63 1.03 13.50
C ALA A 163 -13.51 0.93 11.98
N ILE A 164 -12.86 1.92 11.38
CA ILE A 164 -12.60 1.92 9.94
C ILE A 164 -11.30 1.18 9.67
N HIS A 165 -11.41 -0.04 9.17
CA HIS A 165 -10.29 -0.87 8.73
C HIS A 165 -9.86 -0.46 7.31
N LEU A 166 -8.57 -0.20 7.09
CA LEU A 166 -8.03 0.20 5.78
C LEU A 166 -7.36 -0.96 5.05
N SER A 167 -6.72 -1.87 5.78
CA SER A 167 -6.14 -3.09 5.24
C SER A 167 -6.10 -4.17 6.31
N ALA A 168 -6.28 -5.41 5.89
CA ALA A 168 -6.19 -6.58 6.76
C ALA A 168 -5.48 -7.75 6.06
N VAL A 169 -4.84 -8.60 6.87
CA VAL A 169 -4.21 -9.86 6.48
C VAL A 169 -4.52 -10.92 7.53
N GLN A 170 -4.82 -12.14 7.10
CA GLN A 170 -5.15 -13.26 7.98
C GLN A 170 -3.94 -14.17 8.16
N GLY A 171 -3.60 -14.43 9.43
CA GLY A 171 -2.77 -15.56 9.81
C GLY A 171 -3.64 -16.79 10.10
N ASP A 172 -3.07 -17.83 10.70
CA ASP A 172 -3.82 -19.09 10.91
C ASP A 172 -5.05 -18.88 11.82
N ASN A 173 -4.84 -18.26 12.99
CA ASN A 173 -5.86 -18.08 14.03
C ASN A 173 -6.05 -16.61 14.44
N PHE A 174 -5.63 -15.67 13.60
CA PHE A 174 -5.72 -14.24 13.89
C PHE A 174 -5.82 -13.39 12.62
N VAL A 175 -6.20 -12.13 12.80
CA VAL A 175 -6.14 -11.10 11.76
C VAL A 175 -5.29 -9.94 12.27
N ILE A 176 -4.36 -9.48 11.42
CA ILE A 176 -3.68 -8.20 11.60
C ILE A 176 -4.35 -7.18 10.69
N SER A 177 -4.68 -6.02 11.23
CA SER A 177 -5.23 -4.92 10.44
C SER A 177 -4.64 -3.59 10.83
N THR A 178 -4.70 -2.64 9.91
CA THR A 178 -4.43 -1.23 10.14
C THR A 178 -5.61 -0.41 9.62
N GLY A 179 -5.87 0.74 10.24
CA GLY A 179 -7.11 1.47 10.02
C GLY A 179 -7.13 2.82 10.73
N LEU A 180 -8.24 3.54 10.67
CA LEU A 180 -8.38 4.83 11.33
C LEU A 180 -8.59 4.65 12.84
N TYR A 181 -7.56 4.14 13.51
CA TYR A 181 -7.55 3.78 14.92
C TYR A 181 -6.87 4.87 15.75
N GLU A 182 -7.42 5.16 16.92
CA GLU A 182 -6.80 6.10 17.86
C GLU A 182 -5.91 5.38 18.89
N GLN A 183 -6.13 4.08 19.11
CA GLN A 183 -5.50 3.27 20.15
C GLN A 183 -4.11 2.73 19.76
N GLY A 184 -3.80 2.74 18.46
CA GLY A 184 -2.57 2.17 17.91
C GLY A 184 -2.76 1.81 16.44
N ARG A 185 -1.68 1.86 15.65
CA ARG A 185 -1.68 1.68 14.19
C ARG A 185 -2.06 0.27 13.77
N TYR A 186 -1.70 -0.73 14.57
CA TYR A 186 -1.94 -2.13 14.26
C TYR A 186 -2.88 -2.76 15.27
N ARG A 187 -3.94 -3.39 14.76
CA ARG A 187 -4.86 -4.21 15.54
C ARG A 187 -4.52 -5.68 15.35
N TYR A 188 -4.36 -6.39 16.46
CA TYR A 188 -4.39 -7.84 16.52
C TYR A 188 -5.81 -8.29 16.90
N TYR A 189 -6.40 -9.20 16.13
CA TYR A 189 -7.68 -9.82 16.45
C TYR A 189 -7.53 -11.33 16.48
N SER A 190 -7.88 -11.93 17.62
CA SER A 190 -7.83 -13.38 17.84
C SER A 190 -9.10 -14.04 17.32
N LEU A 191 -8.98 -15.04 16.44
CA LEU A 191 -10.12 -15.84 15.97
C LEU A 191 -10.52 -16.94 16.96
N GLU A 192 -9.70 -17.21 17.99
CA GLU A 192 -9.96 -18.27 18.97
C GLU A 192 -10.94 -17.83 20.06
N ASP A 193 -10.88 -16.57 20.45
CA ASP A 193 -11.63 -16.03 21.60
C ASP A 193 -12.15 -14.60 21.39
N ASP A 194 -12.13 -14.12 20.13
CA ASP A 194 -12.63 -12.81 19.73
C ASP A 194 -12.00 -11.61 20.45
N SER A 195 -10.84 -11.81 21.10
CA SER A 195 -10.11 -10.73 21.75
C SER A 195 -9.42 -9.81 20.75
N GLU A 196 -9.41 -8.51 21.04
CA GLU A 196 -8.69 -7.51 20.25
C GLU A 196 -7.73 -6.68 21.10
N SER A 197 -6.65 -6.21 20.46
CA SER A 197 -5.68 -5.30 21.06
C SER A 197 -5.02 -4.45 19.98
N TYR A 198 -4.63 -3.23 20.35
CA TYR A 198 -4.01 -2.26 19.46
C TYR A 198 -2.57 -1.97 19.92
N PHE A 199 -1.68 -1.82 18.95
CA PHE A 199 -0.25 -1.71 19.18
C PHE A 199 0.39 -0.71 18.22
N ILE A 200 1.53 -0.18 18.66
CA ILE A 200 2.44 0.71 17.93
C ILE A 200 1.79 2.03 17.54
N ASP A 201 2.38 3.14 17.97
CA ASP A 201 1.85 4.44 17.61
C ASP A 201 2.06 4.75 16.11
N TYR A 202 1.13 5.52 15.56
CA TYR A 202 1.33 6.14 14.26
C TYR A 202 2.59 7.01 14.26
N PRO A 203 3.33 7.07 13.15
CA PRO A 203 4.50 7.94 13.04
C PRO A 203 4.11 9.41 13.22
N VAL A 204 4.91 10.18 13.95
CA VAL A 204 4.70 11.63 14.10
C VAL A 204 5.30 12.34 12.89
N HIS A 205 4.51 13.17 12.22
CA HIS A 205 4.97 13.98 11.11
C HIS A 205 5.63 15.29 11.61
N PRO A 206 6.89 15.62 11.25
CA PRO A 206 7.62 16.78 11.79
C PRO A 206 6.91 18.12 11.54
N GLY A 207 6.28 18.28 10.38
CA GLY A 207 5.50 19.48 10.05
C GLY A 207 4.14 19.58 10.75
N TYR A 208 3.67 18.51 11.40
CA TYR A 208 2.35 18.42 12.04
C TYR A 208 2.41 17.58 13.33
N PRO A 209 3.22 17.97 14.32
CA PRO A 209 3.46 17.15 15.52
C PRO A 209 2.21 17.04 16.42
N ASP A 210 1.31 18.00 16.34
CA ASP A 210 0.13 18.12 17.22
C ASP A 210 -1.17 17.60 16.57
N LEU A 211 -1.07 16.77 15.53
CA LEU A 211 -2.27 16.12 14.96
C LEU A 211 -2.96 15.26 16.02
N SER A 212 -4.29 15.27 16.02
CA SER A 212 -5.04 14.32 16.85
C SER A 212 -4.70 12.87 16.44
N PRO A 213 -4.89 11.88 17.32
CA PRO A 213 -4.68 10.48 16.97
C PRO A 213 -5.42 10.07 15.69
N TYR A 214 -6.69 10.47 15.56
CA TYR A 214 -7.48 10.22 14.36
C TYR A 214 -6.91 10.91 13.11
N SER A 215 -6.58 12.21 13.17
CA SER A 215 -5.97 12.92 12.03
C SER A 215 -4.63 12.30 11.61
N THR A 216 -3.85 11.84 12.59
CA THR A 216 -2.59 11.13 12.34
C THR A 216 -2.84 9.81 11.63
N SER A 217 -3.87 9.05 12.03
CA SER A 217 -4.25 7.81 11.34
C SER A 217 -4.67 8.05 9.87
N VAL A 218 -5.37 9.16 9.60
CA VAL A 218 -5.76 9.56 8.24
C VAL A 218 -4.53 9.94 7.41
N LEU A 219 -3.52 10.58 8.01
CA LEU A 219 -2.26 10.91 7.33
C LEU A 219 -1.55 9.66 6.80
N TRP A 220 -1.58 8.57 7.57
CA TRP A 220 -0.91 7.31 7.23
C TRP A 220 -1.83 6.25 6.62
N ALA A 221 -2.99 6.66 6.11
CA ALA A 221 -4.00 5.74 5.60
C ALA A 221 -3.61 5.00 4.30
N SER A 222 -2.55 5.45 3.62
CA SER A 222 -2.18 4.99 2.28
C SER A 222 -1.20 3.82 2.35
N THR A 223 -1.63 2.71 2.95
CA THR A 223 -0.74 1.64 3.38
C THR A 223 -0.81 0.35 2.55
N VAL A 224 0.29 -0.42 2.53
CA VAL A 224 0.33 -1.80 2.03
C VAL A 224 0.81 -2.72 3.15
N LEU A 225 -0.01 -3.71 3.51
CA LEU A 225 0.21 -4.63 4.63
C LEU A 225 0.40 -6.07 4.14
N CYS A 226 1.51 -6.71 4.54
CA CYS A 226 1.80 -8.11 4.23
C CYS A 226 2.27 -8.87 5.47
N LEU A 227 1.71 -10.08 5.67
CA LEU A 227 2.08 -11.00 6.74
C LEU A 227 3.19 -11.94 6.26
N ARG A 228 4.18 -12.20 7.12
CA ARG A 228 5.19 -13.24 6.86
C ARG A 228 4.51 -14.61 6.83
N PRO A 229 4.89 -15.51 5.90
CA PRO A 229 4.20 -16.79 5.76
C PRO A 229 4.19 -17.68 7.00
N ASP A 230 5.19 -17.55 7.88
CA ASP A 230 5.26 -18.30 9.14
C ASP A 230 4.40 -17.71 10.28
N ASN A 231 3.62 -16.65 10.01
CA ASN A 231 2.74 -15.94 10.94
C ASN A 231 3.42 -15.20 12.10
N LYS A 232 4.75 -15.02 12.08
CA LYS A 232 5.49 -14.44 13.21
C LYS A 232 5.93 -12.99 13.02
N ALA A 233 5.66 -12.40 11.85
CA ALA A 233 6.03 -11.03 11.55
C ALA A 233 5.14 -10.46 10.45
N PHE A 234 5.10 -9.14 10.32
CA PHE A 234 4.46 -8.47 9.19
C PHE A 234 5.21 -7.18 8.84
N VAL A 235 5.00 -6.72 7.62
CA VAL A 235 5.53 -5.46 7.10
C VAL A 235 4.38 -4.57 6.66
N CYS A 236 4.52 -3.28 6.93
CA CYS A 236 3.54 -2.27 6.58
C CYS A 236 4.28 -1.06 5.98
N THR A 237 3.98 -0.76 4.72
CA THR A 237 4.59 0.36 3.98
C THR A 237 3.56 1.45 3.70
N ASP A 238 4.01 2.60 3.22
CA ASP A 238 3.16 3.72 2.81
C ASP A 238 3.44 4.14 1.36
N ILE A 239 2.39 4.25 0.53
CA ILE A 239 2.51 4.60 -0.89
C ILE A 239 2.79 6.10 -1.10
N ARG A 240 2.76 6.93 -0.05
CA ARG A 240 2.90 8.40 -0.13
C ARG A 240 4.18 8.92 0.50
N SER A 241 5.04 8.05 1.03
CA SER A 241 6.24 8.42 1.79
C SER A 241 7.29 7.31 1.78
N GLY A 242 8.46 7.55 2.39
CA GLY A 242 9.50 6.56 2.60
C GLY A 242 9.34 5.77 3.91
N GLN A 243 8.10 5.55 4.38
CA GLN A 243 7.78 4.94 5.66
C GLN A 243 7.59 3.42 5.52
N ILE A 244 8.33 2.65 6.32
CA ILE A 244 8.16 1.19 6.45
C ILE A 244 8.28 0.79 7.92
N ASP A 245 7.31 0.03 8.40
CA ASP A 245 7.31 -0.61 9.70
C ASP A 245 7.45 -2.13 9.50
N ILE A 246 8.38 -2.73 10.23
CA ILE A 246 8.56 -4.18 10.32
C ILE A 246 8.29 -4.59 11.75
N CYS A 247 7.31 -5.46 11.95
CA CYS A 247 6.80 -5.84 13.25
C CYS A 247 6.90 -7.34 13.46
N ARG A 248 7.11 -7.76 14.71
CA ARG A 248 7.05 -9.17 15.14
C ARG A 248 5.73 -9.44 15.86
N ILE A 249 5.30 -10.68 15.78
CA ILE A 249 4.12 -11.21 16.47
C ILE A 249 4.60 -12.29 17.43
N GLU A 250 4.34 -12.08 18.73
CA GLU A 250 4.64 -13.03 19.78
C GLU A 250 3.40 -13.24 20.65
N GLY A 251 2.77 -14.41 20.50
CA GLY A 251 1.43 -14.64 21.04
C GLY A 251 0.44 -13.64 20.44
N LYS A 252 -0.27 -12.89 21.30
CA LYS A 252 -1.23 -11.85 20.90
C LYS A 252 -0.64 -10.43 20.90
N THR A 253 0.69 -10.32 21.01
CA THR A 253 1.39 -9.03 21.11
C THR A 253 2.08 -8.70 19.80
N ILE A 254 2.02 -7.43 19.41
CA ILE A 254 2.77 -6.87 18.29
C ILE A 254 3.89 -5.98 18.84
N THR A 255 5.12 -6.19 18.37
CA THR A 255 6.27 -5.33 18.69
C THR A 255 6.89 -4.78 17.41
N LEU A 256 7.32 -3.52 17.46
CA LEU A 256 8.03 -2.88 16.34
C LEU A 256 9.50 -3.32 16.39
N THR A 257 9.94 -4.06 15.37
CA THR A 257 11.35 -4.43 15.21
C THR A 257 12.15 -3.29 14.63
N CYS A 258 11.62 -2.68 13.57
CA CYS A 258 12.28 -1.60 12.86
C CYS A 258 11.24 -0.67 12.23
N ARG A 259 11.51 0.63 12.25
CA ARG A 259 10.81 1.64 11.45
C ARG A 259 11.84 2.44 10.68
N HIS A 260 11.79 2.36 9.35
CA HIS A 260 12.52 3.31 8.51
C HIS A 260 11.62 4.45 8.09
N CYS A 261 12.19 5.64 8.07
CA CYS A 261 11.58 6.83 7.49
C CYS A 261 12.62 7.50 6.58
N TYR A 262 12.61 7.15 5.30
CA TYR A 262 13.54 7.72 4.32
C TYR A 262 13.16 9.14 3.90
N TYR A 263 11.89 9.49 4.05
CA TYR A 263 11.32 10.83 3.89
C TYR A 263 9.83 10.81 4.30
N TYR A 264 9.30 11.95 4.70
CA TYR A 264 7.89 12.15 5.04
C TYR A 264 7.07 12.63 3.85
N PRO A 265 5.74 12.43 3.85
CA PRO A 265 4.89 12.91 2.77
C PRO A 265 4.84 14.45 2.72
N HIS A 266 4.92 15.03 1.53
CA HIS A 266 4.61 16.44 1.31
C HIS A 266 3.10 16.64 1.28
N VAL A 267 2.55 17.19 2.37
CA VAL A 267 1.11 17.22 2.64
C VAL A 267 0.67 18.53 3.31
N ASP A 268 -0.57 18.94 3.09
CA ASP A 268 -1.30 19.90 3.93
C ASP A 268 -2.25 19.11 4.85
N ALA A 269 -1.96 19.11 6.16
CA ALA A 269 -2.74 18.41 7.18
C ALA A 269 -3.27 19.39 8.24
N ARG A 270 -4.53 19.25 8.64
CA ARG A 270 -5.16 20.14 9.64
C ARG A 270 -6.14 19.40 10.53
N ASN A 271 -6.18 19.80 11.81
CA ASN A 271 -7.17 19.33 12.78
C ASN A 271 -8.48 20.14 12.78
N GLU A 272 -8.48 21.37 12.25
CA GLU A 272 -9.62 22.29 12.40
C GLU A 272 -10.76 21.96 11.42
N GLY A 273 -11.95 21.66 11.95
CA GLY A 273 -13.15 21.35 11.18
C GLY A 273 -13.22 19.87 10.77
N ALA A 274 -13.50 19.60 9.50
CA ALA A 274 -13.40 18.24 8.97
C ALA A 274 -11.92 17.90 8.75
N VAL A 275 -11.48 16.77 9.33
CA VAL A 275 -10.10 16.26 9.18
C VAL A 275 -9.73 16.23 7.71
N ARG A 276 -8.62 16.89 7.37
CA ARG A 276 -8.16 17.03 5.99
C ARG A 276 -6.68 16.71 5.92
N VAL A 277 -6.36 15.74 5.07
CA VAL A 277 -5.00 15.39 4.66
C VAL A 277 -4.96 15.45 3.13
N ALA A 278 -4.21 16.39 2.56
CA ALA A 278 -4.13 16.59 1.12
C ALA A 278 -2.66 16.59 0.66
N TYR A 279 -2.31 15.64 -0.21
CA TYR A 279 -0.95 15.56 -0.74
C TYR A 279 -0.72 16.59 -1.84
N TYR A 280 0.43 17.25 -1.81
CA TYR A 280 0.85 18.12 -2.90
C TYR A 280 1.15 17.31 -4.17
N ALA A 281 0.99 17.93 -5.34
CA ALA A 281 1.24 17.25 -6.61
C ALA A 281 2.71 16.82 -6.79
N ASP A 282 3.65 17.48 -6.12
CA ASP A 282 5.07 17.13 -6.07
C ASP A 282 5.42 16.20 -4.90
N ASN A 283 4.44 15.67 -4.16
CA ASN A 283 4.70 14.58 -3.22
C ASN A 283 5.26 13.36 -3.96
N ILE A 284 6.25 12.72 -3.35
CA ILE A 284 6.91 11.54 -3.88
C ILE A 284 6.06 10.31 -3.56
N THR A 285 5.70 9.56 -4.58
CA THR A 285 5.07 8.24 -4.43
C THR A 285 6.13 7.28 -3.92
N GLY A 286 5.84 6.68 -2.77
CA GLY A 286 6.77 5.84 -2.04
C GLY A 286 6.71 4.38 -2.44
N PHE A 287 6.44 3.54 -1.46
CA PHE A 287 6.43 2.11 -1.59
C PHE A 287 5.08 1.66 -2.16
N GLN A 288 5.05 1.43 -3.47
CA GLN A 288 3.84 1.15 -4.25
C GLN A 288 3.21 -0.19 -3.87
N ASP A 289 4.03 -1.21 -3.59
CA ASP A 289 3.58 -2.55 -3.23
C ASP A 289 4.67 -3.29 -2.47
N VAL A 290 4.30 -4.37 -1.78
CA VAL A 290 5.24 -5.21 -1.03
C VAL A 290 4.87 -6.69 -1.19
N ALA A 291 5.88 -7.53 -1.33
CA ALA A 291 5.76 -8.98 -1.30
C ALA A 291 6.76 -9.57 -0.32
N VAL A 292 6.48 -10.75 0.24
CA VAL A 292 7.31 -11.33 1.29
C VAL A 292 7.53 -12.83 1.11
N SER A 293 8.72 -13.27 1.49
CA SER A 293 9.02 -14.68 1.76
C SER A 293 9.31 -14.87 3.26
N ASN A 294 9.65 -16.08 3.68
CA ASN A 294 10.09 -16.31 5.06
C ASN A 294 11.37 -15.56 5.40
N ASP A 295 12.22 -15.27 4.42
CA ASP A 295 13.56 -14.73 4.64
C ASP A 295 13.74 -13.29 4.16
N ARG A 296 12.85 -12.80 3.28
CA ARG A 296 13.01 -11.51 2.59
C ARG A 296 11.71 -10.73 2.51
N ILE A 297 11.86 -9.41 2.49
CA ILE A 297 10.81 -8.44 2.16
C ILE A 297 11.22 -7.75 0.87
N PHE A 298 10.35 -7.78 -0.13
CA PHE A 298 10.53 -7.16 -1.43
C PHE A 298 9.62 -5.94 -1.53
N VAL A 299 10.18 -4.75 -1.62
CA VAL A 299 9.42 -3.50 -1.65
C VAL A 299 9.59 -2.82 -3.00
N LEU A 300 8.47 -2.57 -3.66
CA LEU A 300 8.43 -1.89 -4.94
C LEU A 300 8.42 -0.37 -4.71
N TYR A 301 9.45 0.33 -5.16
CA TYR A 301 9.61 1.77 -4.92
C TYR A 301 9.42 2.58 -6.21
N SER A 302 8.54 3.57 -6.15
CA SER A 302 8.26 4.46 -7.29
C SER A 302 9.27 5.61 -7.41
N GLY A 303 9.42 6.39 -6.34
CA GLY A 303 10.26 7.60 -6.33
C GLY A 303 9.77 8.74 -7.24
N LYS A 304 8.57 8.61 -7.81
CA LYS A 304 8.01 9.56 -8.79
C LYS A 304 7.01 10.52 -8.16
N THR A 305 6.86 11.70 -8.76
CA THR A 305 5.83 12.67 -8.36
C THR A 305 4.69 12.73 -9.37
N TYR A 306 3.46 13.00 -8.92
CA TYR A 306 2.33 13.22 -9.82
C TYR A 306 2.55 14.43 -10.75
N LYS A 307 3.28 15.44 -10.26
CA LYS A 307 3.67 16.64 -11.00
C LYS A 307 4.45 16.30 -12.27
N ALA A 308 5.35 15.32 -12.21
CA ALA A 308 6.17 14.88 -13.35
C ALA A 308 5.52 13.76 -14.16
N GLU A 309 5.01 12.71 -13.50
CA GLU A 309 4.70 11.42 -14.15
C GLU A 309 3.20 11.16 -14.35
N ARG A 310 2.34 11.99 -13.77
CA ARG A 310 0.86 11.88 -13.88
C ARG A 310 0.36 10.48 -13.53
N GLN A 311 -0.26 9.78 -14.48
CA GLN A 311 -0.82 8.44 -14.25
C GLN A 311 0.26 7.34 -14.19
N LYS A 312 1.52 7.63 -14.55
CA LYS A 312 2.63 6.68 -14.54
C LYS A 312 3.36 6.60 -13.18
N ILE A 313 2.85 7.28 -12.15
CA ILE A 313 3.45 7.30 -10.81
C ILE A 313 3.49 5.92 -10.13
N ALA A 314 2.62 4.98 -10.53
CA ALA A 314 2.62 3.63 -9.97
C ALA A 314 3.63 2.69 -10.66
N ASN A 315 4.21 3.10 -11.80
CA ASN A 315 5.18 2.29 -12.53
C ASN A 315 6.54 2.43 -11.85
N CYS A 316 7.00 1.39 -11.18
CA CYS A 316 8.16 1.44 -10.33
C CYS A 316 9.40 0.89 -11.05
N PRO A 317 10.53 1.61 -11.03
CA PRO A 317 11.80 1.14 -11.59
C PRO A 317 12.71 0.46 -10.55
N THR A 318 12.35 0.48 -9.27
CA THR A 318 13.25 0.09 -8.18
C THR A 318 12.62 -0.99 -7.31
N LEU A 319 13.39 -2.02 -6.99
CA LEU A 319 13.07 -3.06 -6.03
C LEU A 319 14.05 -2.99 -4.86
N LEU A 320 13.54 -2.79 -3.65
CA LEU A 320 14.31 -2.86 -2.41
C LEU A 320 14.13 -4.23 -1.79
N VAL A 321 15.21 -4.82 -1.28
CA VAL A 321 15.19 -6.12 -0.61
C VAL A 321 15.68 -5.95 0.82
N PHE A 322 14.83 -6.27 1.78
CA PHE A 322 15.17 -6.25 3.21
C PHE A 322 15.17 -7.65 3.81
N ASP A 323 15.89 -7.82 4.92
CA ASP A 323 15.62 -8.91 5.86
C ASP A 323 14.51 -8.52 6.86
N TRP A 324 14.12 -9.48 7.72
CA TRP A 324 13.10 -9.29 8.74
C TRP A 324 13.57 -8.57 10.00
N ASP A 325 14.85 -8.22 10.09
CA ASP A 325 15.40 -7.36 11.14
C ASP A 325 15.44 -5.89 10.70
N GLY A 326 15.14 -5.64 9.42
CA GLY A 326 15.03 -4.32 8.81
C GLY A 326 16.31 -3.86 8.12
N THR A 327 17.29 -4.73 7.90
CA THR A 327 18.47 -4.38 7.12
C THR A 327 18.10 -4.29 5.65
N LEU A 328 18.38 -3.15 5.00
CA LEU A 328 18.34 -3.05 3.55
C LEU A 328 19.52 -3.83 2.97
N LEU A 329 19.24 -4.96 2.32
CA LEU A 329 20.25 -5.84 1.76
C LEU A 329 20.66 -5.38 0.36
N GLU A 330 19.67 -5.01 -0.46
CA GLU A 330 19.89 -4.69 -1.87
C GLU A 330 18.90 -3.65 -2.39
N THR A 331 19.37 -2.79 -3.29
CA THR A 331 18.53 -1.93 -4.12
C THR A 331 18.79 -2.24 -5.59
N ARG A 332 17.80 -2.83 -6.26
CA ARG A 332 17.89 -3.30 -7.63
C ARG A 332 17.07 -2.45 -8.59
N THR A 333 17.52 -2.39 -9.84
CA THR A 333 16.74 -1.81 -10.95
C THR A 333 15.90 -2.91 -11.57
N ILE A 334 14.66 -2.61 -11.92
CA ILE A 334 13.77 -3.48 -12.72
C ILE A 334 13.50 -2.78 -14.07
N PRO A 335 14.32 -3.04 -15.11
CA PRO A 335 14.18 -2.37 -16.41
C PRO A 335 12.78 -2.52 -17.01
N GLN A 336 12.20 -3.71 -16.87
CA GLN A 336 10.77 -3.93 -17.06
C GLN A 336 10.05 -3.48 -15.78
N MET A 337 9.62 -2.22 -15.74
CA MET A 337 8.95 -1.65 -14.56
C MET A 337 7.76 -2.50 -14.12
N ALA A 338 7.55 -2.58 -12.80
CA ALA A 338 6.39 -3.23 -12.21
C ALA A 338 5.41 -2.21 -11.64
N THR A 339 4.15 -2.59 -11.51
CA THR A 339 3.12 -1.83 -10.79
C THR A 339 2.72 -2.53 -9.49
N TYR A 340 2.67 -3.86 -9.50
CA TYR A 340 2.34 -4.71 -8.36
C TYR A 340 3.21 -5.95 -8.37
N ILE A 341 3.49 -6.51 -7.18
CA ILE A 341 4.34 -7.69 -7.01
C ILE A 341 3.68 -8.72 -6.09
N SER A 342 4.04 -9.99 -6.26
CA SER A 342 3.63 -11.07 -5.39
C SER A 342 4.72 -12.13 -5.34
N TYR A 343 5.00 -12.65 -4.15
CA TYR A 343 5.93 -13.76 -3.98
C TYR A 343 5.11 -15.03 -3.84
N ASP A 344 5.38 -16.01 -4.70
CA ASP A 344 4.75 -17.32 -4.61
C ASP A 344 5.68 -18.28 -3.88
N LEU A 345 5.20 -18.82 -2.76
CA LEU A 345 5.98 -19.72 -1.91
C LEU A 345 6.13 -21.11 -2.50
N GLU A 346 5.18 -21.55 -3.32
CA GLU A 346 5.23 -22.88 -3.95
C GLU A 346 6.34 -22.94 -5.00
N GLU A 347 6.44 -21.90 -5.82
CA GLU A 347 7.46 -21.80 -6.87
C GLU A 347 8.74 -21.08 -6.42
N ASN A 348 8.75 -20.56 -5.20
CA ASN A 348 9.84 -19.77 -4.62
C ASN A 348 10.30 -18.65 -5.57
N ALA A 349 9.35 -17.84 -6.04
CA ALA A 349 9.60 -16.86 -7.09
C ALA A 349 8.81 -15.55 -6.89
N LEU A 350 9.44 -14.44 -7.28
CA LEU A 350 8.81 -13.12 -7.31
C LEU A 350 8.18 -12.87 -8.68
N TYR A 351 6.91 -12.51 -8.66
CA TYR A 351 6.13 -12.12 -9.81
C TYR A 351 5.80 -10.63 -9.75
N GLY A 352 5.56 -10.03 -10.91
CA GLY A 352 4.95 -8.71 -10.96
C GLY A 352 4.14 -8.46 -12.21
N THR A 353 3.29 -7.43 -12.12
CA THR A 353 2.56 -6.91 -13.27
C THR A 353 3.28 -5.71 -13.85
N THR A 354 3.33 -5.66 -15.16
CA THR A 354 3.87 -4.54 -15.93
C THR A 354 2.76 -3.52 -16.25
N PRO A 355 3.12 -2.28 -16.64
CA PRO A 355 2.13 -1.24 -16.99
C PRO A 355 1.20 -1.62 -18.14
N ASP A 356 1.62 -2.52 -19.03
CA ASP A 356 0.85 -3.07 -20.14
C ASP A 356 0.15 -4.39 -19.81
N ALA A 357 -0.10 -4.65 -18.51
CA ALA A 357 -0.85 -5.78 -18.01
C ALA A 357 -0.26 -7.16 -18.37
N LYS A 358 1.07 -7.28 -18.46
CA LYS A 358 1.75 -8.58 -18.51
C LYS A 358 2.17 -9.03 -17.13
N LEU A 359 2.01 -10.31 -16.85
CA LEU A 359 2.61 -10.99 -15.71
C LEU A 359 4.04 -11.43 -16.09
N VAL A 360 5.01 -11.01 -15.29
CA VAL A 360 6.41 -11.41 -15.44
C VAL A 360 6.92 -12.06 -14.16
N ARG A 361 7.88 -12.97 -14.30
CA ARG A 361 8.68 -13.52 -13.20
C ARG A 361 10.03 -12.83 -13.17
N TYR A 362 10.47 -12.38 -12.01
CA TYR A 362 11.79 -11.76 -11.82
C TYR A 362 12.83 -12.79 -11.40
N ASP A 363 14.03 -12.69 -11.97
CA ASP A 363 15.16 -13.57 -11.66
C ASP A 363 15.96 -12.97 -10.49
N ILE A 364 15.54 -13.29 -9.26
CA ILE A 364 16.04 -12.63 -8.04
C ILE A 364 16.89 -13.50 -7.11
#